data_AF-A0A1S9D4D2-F1
#
_entry.id   AF-A0A1S9D4D2-F1
#
_cell.length_a   1.000
_cell.length_b   1.000
_cell.length_c   1.000
_cell.angle_alpha   90.00
_cell.angle_beta   90.00
_cell.angle_gamma   90.00
#
_symmetry.space_group_name_H-M   'P 1'
#
loop_
_entity.id
_entity.type
_entity.pdbx_description
1 polymer ?
#
loop_
_entity_poly.entity_id
_entity_poly.type
_entity_poly.pdbx_seq_one_letter_code
_entity_poly.pdbx_strand_id
1 'polypeptide(L)'
;MSAISDIKIVCAENIAISYLLRNVPAPPSRNRTYCQTVSGRHSTLSFDTESKLASTLAFIAHSKDDVEHIPALCLEEDTDSGSLSVIFAVNKASYNDGEDTICGIKQGFERIFAILATVSKSTRYRDIGNQILTAVVSMCSSRILSRLRMACTSRASTKRPLKGTLQEALLAVNIIRRNLNDGNLSKTADNFTLRAKEVEKLMDSWSQCQVDTRLVEVVKGIHRLQQILGLPDLIGIIPNRDMSPSAGKSLLNIVSKVSSYWEVAREYGEYATGRPSPSHNCAKSIENELNYSTLVQGSKNFGCLTPGESSFVYIADSLRSLEIQIEHATGSSDLKYYLKWLGAEEAAEVREKGSSTLVVDTGHLEGTVTLHERNSLYLITKDAILKVGWASGDKRLPFSQVTSQRP
;
A
#
# COMPACT_ATOMS: atom_id res chain seq x y z
N MET A 1 24.49 3.40 -39.40
CA MET A 1 23.61 2.24 -39.13
C MET A 1 24.18 1.20 -38.15
N SER A 2 25.46 1.24 -37.74
CA SER A 2 26.05 0.16 -36.90
C SER A 2 26.03 0.37 -35.37
N ALA A 3 25.74 1.58 -34.86
CA ALA A 3 25.75 1.83 -33.41
C ALA A 3 24.52 1.26 -32.66
N ILE A 4 23.39 1.07 -33.36
CA ILE A 4 22.14 0.56 -32.77
C ILE A 4 22.17 -0.98 -32.62
N SER A 5 22.89 -1.67 -33.51
CA SER A 5 23.15 -3.11 -33.38
C SER A 5 24.04 -3.40 -32.17
N ASP A 6 25.00 -2.54 -31.89
CA ASP A 6 25.97 -2.71 -30.80
C ASP A 6 25.30 -2.66 -29.42
N ILE A 7 24.40 -1.69 -29.20
CA ILE A 7 23.66 -1.57 -27.93
C ILE A 7 22.78 -2.80 -27.66
N LYS A 8 22.16 -3.37 -28.70
CA LYS A 8 21.32 -4.58 -28.54
C LYS A 8 22.16 -5.81 -28.18
N ILE A 9 23.35 -5.91 -28.75
CA ILE A 9 24.30 -7.00 -28.48
C ILE A 9 24.82 -6.87 -27.05
N VAL A 10 25.32 -5.70 -26.66
CA VAL A 10 25.81 -5.42 -25.30
C VAL A 10 24.71 -5.66 -24.25
N CYS A 11 23.46 -5.27 -24.54
CA CYS A 11 22.35 -5.50 -23.63
C CYS A 11 22.03 -7.00 -23.51
N ALA A 12 22.07 -7.76 -24.61
CA ALA A 12 21.88 -9.21 -24.59
C ALA A 12 22.99 -9.95 -23.84
N GLU A 13 24.25 -9.52 -24.02
CA GLU A 13 25.42 -10.06 -23.30
C GLU A 13 25.33 -9.77 -21.80
N ASN A 14 24.96 -8.55 -21.40
CA ASN A 14 24.78 -8.19 -20.00
C ASN A 14 23.62 -8.96 -19.33
N ILE A 15 22.55 -9.23 -20.07
CA ILE A 15 21.45 -10.09 -19.61
C ILE A 15 21.95 -11.54 -19.43
N ALA A 16 22.70 -12.07 -20.40
CA ALA A 16 23.23 -13.43 -20.34
C ALA A 16 24.23 -13.61 -19.20
N ILE A 17 25.17 -12.67 -19.02
CA ILE A 17 26.13 -12.66 -17.92
C ILE A 17 25.39 -12.51 -16.57
N SER A 18 24.40 -11.63 -16.47
CA SER A 18 23.58 -11.50 -15.26
C SER A 18 22.79 -12.77 -14.94
N TYR A 19 22.35 -13.52 -15.96
CA TYR A 19 21.67 -14.79 -15.79
C TYR A 19 22.61 -15.90 -15.32
N LEU A 20 23.85 -15.91 -15.83
CA LEU A 20 24.92 -16.84 -15.43
C LEU A 20 25.44 -16.58 -14.00
N LEU A 21 25.52 -15.30 -13.61
CA LEU A 21 26.07 -14.89 -12.30
C LEU A 21 25.04 -14.89 -11.18
N ARG A 22 23.74 -14.97 -11.48
CA ARG A 22 22.69 -15.05 -10.47
C ARG A 22 22.28 -16.51 -10.28
N ASN A 23 22.30 -16.96 -9.03
CA ASN A 23 21.37 -18.00 -8.60
C ASN A 23 19.97 -17.43 -8.84
N VAL A 24 19.29 -17.86 -9.91
CA VAL A 24 17.90 -17.51 -10.18
C VAL A 24 17.14 -17.77 -8.87
N PRO A 25 16.53 -16.75 -8.24
CA PRO A 25 15.68 -16.99 -7.08
C PRO A 25 14.70 -18.07 -7.48
N ALA A 26 14.58 -19.13 -6.67
CA ALA A 26 13.67 -20.21 -6.98
C ALA A 26 12.33 -19.61 -7.42
N PRO A 27 11.74 -20.07 -8.55
CA PRO A 27 10.45 -19.55 -8.99
C PRO A 27 9.51 -19.58 -7.79
N PRO A 28 8.69 -18.53 -7.59
CA PRO A 28 7.90 -18.37 -6.37
C PRO A 28 7.15 -19.67 -6.11
N SER A 29 7.57 -20.38 -5.06
CA SER A 29 6.95 -21.62 -4.67
C SER A 29 5.74 -21.27 -3.82
N ARG A 30 4.64 -21.99 -4.03
CA ARG A 30 3.57 -21.96 -3.04
C ARG A 30 4.13 -22.53 -1.77
N ASN A 31 4.26 -21.69 -0.74
CA ASN A 31 4.46 -22.18 0.62
C ASN A 31 3.34 -23.18 0.87
N ARG A 32 3.71 -24.43 1.20
CA ARG A 32 2.71 -25.40 1.66
C ARG A 32 2.10 -24.76 2.90
N THR A 33 0.82 -24.45 2.83
CA THR A 33 0.00 -24.09 3.98
C THR A 33 -0.11 -25.34 4.84
N TYR A 34 0.96 -25.65 5.56
CA TYR A 34 0.81 -26.43 6.76
C TYR A 34 -0.03 -25.55 7.67
N CYS A 35 -1.29 -25.94 7.88
CA CYS A 35 -2.03 -25.51 9.04
C CYS A 35 -1.23 -25.98 10.26
N GLN A 36 -0.16 -25.27 10.60
CA GLN A 36 0.32 -25.24 11.97
C GLN A 36 -0.85 -24.63 12.71
N THR A 37 -1.68 -25.51 13.27
CA THR A 37 -2.42 -25.20 14.48
C THR A 37 -1.39 -24.66 15.45
N VAL A 38 -1.20 -23.34 15.45
CA VAL A 38 -0.46 -22.64 16.48
C VAL A 38 -1.25 -22.93 17.74
N SER A 39 -0.76 -23.92 18.47
CA SER A 39 -1.31 -24.35 19.74
C SER A 39 -1.25 -23.15 20.68
N GLY A 40 -2.40 -22.52 20.95
CA GLY A 40 -2.53 -21.53 22.02
C GLY A 40 -3.50 -20.37 21.79
N ARG A 41 -3.82 -19.97 20.55
CA ARG A 41 -4.81 -18.91 20.28
C ARG A 41 -5.77 -19.35 19.18
N HIS A 42 -7.04 -19.51 19.50
CA HIS A 42 -8.08 -19.79 18.53
C HIS A 42 -8.29 -18.56 17.65
N SER A 43 -7.64 -18.47 16.49
CA SER A 43 -7.97 -17.45 15.50
C SER A 43 -9.43 -17.62 15.06
N THR A 44 -10.24 -16.56 15.13
CA THR A 44 -11.66 -16.63 14.79
C THR A 44 -11.84 -16.80 13.28
N LEU A 45 -10.88 -16.33 12.49
CA LEU A 45 -10.83 -16.50 11.04
C LEU A 45 -10.00 -17.73 10.64
N SER A 46 -10.45 -18.41 9.59
CA SER A 46 -9.62 -19.42 8.92
C SER A 46 -8.59 -18.73 8.04
N PHE A 47 -7.43 -19.35 7.85
CA PHE A 47 -6.37 -18.84 6.98
C PHE A 47 -6.88 -18.51 5.55
N ASP A 48 -7.75 -19.35 4.99
CA ASP A 48 -8.34 -19.07 3.67
C ASP A 48 -9.19 -17.80 3.66
N THR A 49 -9.91 -17.55 4.75
CA THR A 49 -10.73 -16.34 4.91
C THR A 49 -9.84 -15.12 5.06
N GLU A 50 -8.81 -15.21 5.91
CA GLU A 50 -7.83 -14.16 6.13
C GLU A 50 -7.10 -13.81 4.83
N SER A 51 -6.59 -14.81 4.12
CA SER A 51 -5.90 -14.64 2.84
C SER A 51 -6.80 -13.97 1.79
N LYS A 52 -8.07 -14.36 1.72
CA LYS A 52 -9.02 -13.75 0.80
C LYS A 52 -9.35 -12.30 1.20
N LEU A 53 -9.55 -12.02 2.48
CA LEU A 53 -9.78 -10.65 2.98
C LEU A 53 -8.57 -9.75 2.74
N ALA A 54 -7.36 -10.24 3.06
CA ALA A 54 -6.12 -9.51 2.84
C ALA A 54 -5.92 -9.21 1.35
N SER A 55 -6.15 -10.19 0.48
CA SER A 55 -6.05 -10.02 -0.97
C SER A 55 -7.06 -9.00 -1.50
N THR A 56 -8.29 -9.05 -0.99
CA THR A 56 -9.39 -8.15 -1.36
C THR A 56 -9.08 -6.71 -0.95
N LEU A 57 -8.68 -6.51 0.30
CA LEU A 57 -8.33 -5.20 0.85
C LEU A 57 -7.06 -4.64 0.20
N ALA A 58 -6.04 -5.46 -0.03
CA ALA A 58 -4.83 -5.06 -0.76
C ALA A 58 -5.17 -4.61 -2.20
N PHE A 59 -6.10 -5.31 -2.87
CA PHE A 59 -6.58 -4.89 -4.18
C PHE A 59 -7.25 -3.52 -4.15
N ILE A 60 -8.07 -3.24 -3.14
CA ILE A 60 -8.75 -1.94 -2.95
C ILE A 60 -7.75 -0.84 -2.56
N ALA A 61 -6.83 -1.12 -1.63
CA ALA A 61 -5.82 -0.19 -1.11
C ALA A 61 -4.99 0.43 -2.22
N HIS A 62 -4.64 -0.37 -3.23
CA HIS A 62 -4.00 0.14 -4.43
C HIS A 62 -5.02 0.94 -5.27
N SER A 63 -5.24 2.19 -4.90
CA SER A 63 -6.32 3.06 -5.40
C SER A 63 -5.93 3.91 -6.62
N LYS A 64 -4.63 4.09 -6.85
CA LYS A 64 -4.02 4.84 -7.96
C LYS A 64 -3.06 3.95 -8.75
N ASP A 65 -2.90 4.25 -10.04
CA ASP A 65 -1.88 3.61 -10.91
C ASP A 65 -0.54 4.33 -10.76
N ASP A 66 -0.03 4.32 -9.53
CA ASP A 66 1.21 4.97 -9.13
C ASP A 66 2.24 3.91 -8.75
N VAL A 67 3.39 3.94 -9.42
CA VAL A 67 4.48 2.99 -9.17
C VAL A 67 5.38 3.45 -8.03
N GLU A 68 5.31 4.73 -7.67
CA GLU A 68 6.10 5.31 -6.59
C GLU A 68 5.40 5.15 -5.24
N HIS A 69 4.10 4.86 -5.23
CA HIS A 69 3.27 4.77 -4.01
C HIS A 69 2.42 3.48 -3.98
N ILE A 70 3.11 2.34 -3.96
CA ILE A 70 2.56 0.99 -3.85
C ILE A 70 2.24 0.67 -2.37
N PRO A 71 0.98 0.35 -2.05
CA PRO A 71 0.61 -0.05 -0.69
C PRO A 71 0.91 -1.52 -0.42
N ALA A 72 1.38 -1.80 0.80
CA ALA A 72 1.42 -3.12 1.42
C ALA A 72 0.36 -3.16 2.54
N LEU A 73 -0.30 -4.30 2.73
CA LEU A 73 -1.40 -4.46 3.68
C LEU A 73 -1.21 -5.72 4.52
N CYS A 74 -1.51 -5.59 5.81
CA CYS A 74 -1.51 -6.63 6.82
C CYS A 74 -2.87 -6.63 7.54
N LEU A 75 -3.32 -7.81 7.97
CA LEU A 75 -4.49 -7.97 8.82
C LEU A 75 -4.03 -8.51 10.16
N GLU A 76 -4.51 -7.89 11.22
CA GLU A 76 -4.26 -8.33 12.58
C GLU A 76 -5.61 -8.54 13.28
N GLU A 77 -5.84 -9.74 13.79
CA GLU A 77 -7.00 -10.04 14.61
C GLU A 77 -6.68 -9.75 16.07
N ASP A 78 -7.38 -8.77 16.65
CA ASP A 78 -7.33 -8.52 18.08
C ASP A 78 -8.28 -9.48 18.80
N THR A 79 -7.70 -10.45 19.49
CA THR A 79 -8.43 -11.49 20.21
C THR A 79 -9.22 -10.95 21.40
N ASP A 80 -8.84 -9.79 21.95
CA ASP A 80 -9.48 -9.23 23.14
C ASP A 80 -10.72 -8.41 22.77
N SER A 81 -10.64 -7.64 21.67
CA SER A 81 -11.78 -6.87 21.15
C SER A 81 -12.64 -7.63 20.14
N GLY A 82 -12.17 -8.78 19.64
CA GLY A 82 -12.80 -9.51 18.54
C GLY A 82 -12.88 -8.69 17.25
N SER A 83 -11.97 -7.73 17.07
CA SER A 83 -11.95 -6.81 15.94
C SER A 83 -10.78 -7.11 15.01
N LEU A 84 -10.93 -6.72 13.74
CA LEU A 84 -9.89 -6.87 12.73
C LEU A 84 -9.24 -5.52 12.45
N SER A 85 -7.96 -5.39 12.78
CA SER A 85 -7.13 -4.24 12.44
C SER A 85 -6.57 -4.41 11.02
N VAL A 86 -6.72 -3.37 10.21
CA VAL A 86 -6.18 -3.30 8.85
C VAL A 86 -4.98 -2.37 8.88
N ILE A 87 -3.80 -2.94 8.84
CA ILE A 87 -2.55 -2.19 8.89
C ILE A 87 -2.03 -2.05 7.46
N PHE A 88 -1.64 -0.85 7.05
CA PHE A 88 -1.07 -0.66 5.72
C PHE A 88 0.13 0.28 5.74
N ALA A 89 1.03 0.09 4.77
CA ALA A 89 2.18 0.95 4.52
C ALA A 89 2.22 1.28 3.04
N VAL A 90 2.81 2.42 2.69
CA VAL A 90 3.03 2.85 1.31
C VAL A 90 4.52 3.11 1.18
N ASN A 91 5.16 2.63 0.10
CA ASN A 91 6.55 3.02 -0.12
C ASN A 91 6.62 4.52 -0.43
N LYS A 92 7.63 5.18 0.13
CA LYS A 92 7.83 6.63 0.05
C LYS A 92 9.28 6.92 -0.28
N ALA A 93 9.55 7.97 -1.06
CA ALA A 93 10.89 8.47 -1.31
C ALA A 93 11.37 9.47 -0.24
N SER A 94 10.43 10.11 0.48
CA SER A 94 10.70 10.99 1.62
C SER A 94 9.54 10.95 2.62
N TYR A 95 9.70 11.48 3.83
CA TYR A 95 8.67 11.42 4.87
C TYR A 95 7.30 11.98 4.44
N ASN A 96 7.29 13.15 3.79
CA ASN A 96 6.06 13.80 3.31
C ASN A 96 5.55 13.23 1.97
N ASP A 97 6.32 12.37 1.32
CA ASP A 97 5.92 11.73 0.07
C ASP A 97 4.78 10.74 0.30
N GLY A 98 3.87 10.57 -0.66
CA GLY A 98 2.79 9.59 -0.53
C GLY A 98 1.74 9.84 0.57
N GLU A 99 1.78 10.97 1.28
CA GLU A 99 0.84 11.26 2.38
C GLU A 99 -0.62 11.34 1.88
N ASP A 100 -0.84 11.93 0.71
CA ASP A 100 -2.14 11.95 0.05
C ASP A 100 -2.66 10.53 -0.26
N THR A 101 -1.76 9.60 -0.58
CA THR A 101 -2.10 8.20 -0.85
C THR A 101 -2.49 7.50 0.44
N ILE A 102 -1.74 7.72 1.54
CA ILE A 102 -2.06 7.17 2.85
C ILE A 102 -3.41 7.69 3.36
N CYS A 103 -3.61 9.01 3.33
CA CYS A 103 -4.87 9.63 3.73
C CYS A 103 -6.04 9.13 2.88
N GLY A 104 -5.85 9.00 1.56
CA GLY A 104 -6.85 8.46 0.65
C GLY A 104 -7.23 7.01 0.95
N ILE A 105 -6.25 6.16 1.27
CA ILE A 105 -6.48 4.76 1.65
C ILE A 105 -7.24 4.69 2.98
N LYS A 106 -6.79 5.43 3.99
CA LYS A 106 -7.43 5.49 5.31
C LYS A 106 -8.90 5.90 5.21
N GLN A 107 -9.18 7.04 4.58
CA GLN A 107 -10.54 7.56 4.43
C GLN A 107 -11.42 6.65 3.57
N GLY A 108 -10.84 5.96 2.58
CA GLY A 108 -11.54 4.98 1.77
C GLY A 108 -11.98 3.78 2.59
N PHE A 109 -11.07 3.20 3.36
CA PHE A 109 -11.37 2.08 4.25
C PHE A 109 -12.33 2.46 5.38
N GLU A 110 -12.15 3.61 6.03
CA GLU A 110 -13.07 4.10 7.06
C GLU A 110 -14.50 4.23 6.53
N ARG A 111 -14.69 4.73 5.31
CA ARG A 111 -16.03 4.79 4.67
C ARG A 111 -16.61 3.41 4.39
N ILE A 112 -15.81 2.48 3.91
CA ILE A 112 -16.26 1.10 3.65
C ILE A 112 -16.64 0.42 4.97
N PHE A 113 -15.80 0.53 6.00
CA PHE A 113 -16.04 -0.08 7.32
C PHE A 113 -17.23 0.56 8.03
N ALA A 114 -17.45 1.88 7.85
CA ALA A 114 -18.65 2.56 8.32
C ALA A 114 -19.93 1.92 7.74
N ILE A 115 -19.96 1.71 6.42
CA ILE A 115 -21.09 1.07 5.76
C ILE A 115 -21.28 -0.34 6.34
N LEU A 116 -20.21 -1.12 6.50
CA LEU A 116 -20.27 -2.45 7.08
C LEU A 116 -20.82 -2.47 8.52
N ALA A 117 -20.40 -1.54 9.36
CA ALA A 117 -20.90 -1.43 10.73
C ALA A 117 -22.42 -1.14 10.80
N THR A 118 -23.01 -0.54 9.75
CA THR A 118 -24.46 -0.36 9.66
C THR A 118 -25.21 -1.64 9.28
N VAL A 119 -24.53 -2.60 8.65
CA VAL A 119 -25.12 -3.87 8.17
C VAL A 119 -25.55 -4.75 9.32
N SER A 120 -24.76 -4.76 10.40
CA SER A 120 -25.11 -5.45 11.64
C SER A 120 -26.43 -4.97 12.27
N LYS A 121 -27.04 -3.88 11.75
CA LYS A 121 -28.27 -3.26 12.27
C LYS A 121 -29.45 -3.24 11.29
N SER A 122 -29.29 -3.62 10.01
CA SER A 122 -30.36 -3.44 9.00
C SER A 122 -30.62 -4.66 8.09
N THR A 123 -31.88 -4.84 7.68
CA THR A 123 -32.39 -5.99 6.90
C THR A 123 -32.30 -5.84 5.37
N ARG A 124 -31.72 -4.76 4.82
CA ARG A 124 -31.69 -4.49 3.36
C ARG A 124 -30.32 -4.73 2.71
N TYR A 125 -29.94 -6.00 2.57
CA TYR A 125 -28.68 -6.46 1.99
C TYR A 125 -28.35 -5.89 0.59
N ARG A 126 -29.34 -5.73 -0.29
CA ARG A 126 -29.13 -5.23 -1.65
C ARG A 126 -28.68 -3.77 -1.68
N ASP A 127 -29.22 -2.95 -0.78
CA ASP A 127 -28.91 -1.52 -0.71
C ASP A 127 -27.51 -1.30 -0.14
N ILE A 128 -27.10 -2.18 0.78
CA ILE A 128 -25.75 -2.18 1.36
C ILE A 128 -24.70 -2.56 0.31
N GLY A 129 -24.91 -3.62 -0.45
CA GLY A 129 -23.96 -4.04 -1.49
C GLY A 129 -23.71 -2.93 -2.53
N ASN A 130 -24.74 -2.17 -2.88
CA ASN A 130 -24.61 -0.99 -3.75
C ASN A 130 -23.83 0.15 -3.08
N GLN A 131 -23.99 0.36 -1.78
CA GLN A 131 -23.23 1.37 -1.03
C GLN A 131 -21.75 1.00 -0.94
N ILE A 132 -21.43 -0.27 -0.63
CA ILE A 132 -20.05 -0.78 -0.62
C ILE A 132 -19.43 -0.61 -2.00
N LEU A 133 -20.13 -1.02 -3.06
CA LEU A 133 -19.65 -0.86 -4.43
C LEU A 133 -19.38 0.62 -4.76
N THR A 134 -20.26 1.52 -4.32
CA THR A 134 -20.08 2.97 -4.53
C THR A 134 -18.84 3.47 -3.80
N ALA A 135 -18.63 3.06 -2.55
CA ALA A 135 -17.45 3.44 -1.78
C ALA A 135 -16.15 2.90 -2.39
N VAL A 136 -16.15 1.64 -2.84
CA VAL A 136 -15.00 1.02 -3.54
C VAL A 136 -14.70 1.73 -4.85
N VAL A 137 -15.71 2.01 -5.68
CA VAL A 137 -15.51 2.71 -6.95
C VAL A 137 -15.04 4.15 -6.74
N SER A 138 -15.57 4.86 -5.75
CA SER A 138 -15.11 6.20 -5.39
C SER A 138 -13.64 6.21 -4.98
N MET A 139 -13.26 5.28 -4.08
CA MET A 139 -11.89 5.11 -3.61
C MET A 139 -10.92 4.75 -4.74
N CYS A 140 -11.33 3.87 -5.66
CA CYS A 140 -10.48 3.37 -6.74
C CYS A 140 -10.70 4.08 -8.09
N SER A 141 -11.41 5.20 -8.11
CA SER A 141 -11.84 5.90 -9.33
C SER A 141 -10.67 6.19 -10.27
N SER A 142 -9.59 6.78 -9.75
CA SER A 142 -8.37 7.06 -10.50
C SER A 142 -7.79 5.81 -11.19
N ARG A 143 -7.60 4.70 -10.45
CA ARG A 143 -7.08 3.45 -11.02
C ARG A 143 -8.05 2.79 -11.99
N ILE A 144 -9.36 2.86 -11.75
CA ILE A 144 -10.38 2.38 -12.69
C ILE A 144 -10.25 3.14 -14.01
N LEU A 145 -10.18 4.48 -13.96
CA LEU A 145 -10.06 5.31 -15.16
C LEU A 145 -8.75 5.10 -15.90
N SER A 146 -7.63 4.89 -15.20
CA SER A 146 -6.36 4.50 -15.81
C SER A 146 -6.46 3.14 -16.52
N ARG A 147 -7.15 2.16 -15.92
CA ARG A 147 -7.38 0.84 -16.52
C ARG A 147 -8.28 0.90 -17.76
N LEU A 148 -9.32 1.74 -17.72
CA LEU A 148 -10.18 2.03 -18.86
C LEU A 148 -9.47 2.89 -19.93
N ARG A 149 -8.34 3.50 -19.56
CA ARG A 149 -7.56 4.44 -20.37
C ARG A 149 -8.40 5.65 -20.77
N MET A 150 -9.13 6.18 -19.79
CA MET A 150 -9.99 7.37 -19.92
C MET A 150 -9.43 8.57 -19.17
N ALA A 151 -8.44 8.38 -18.28
CA ALA A 151 -7.72 9.45 -17.61
C ALA A 151 -6.44 9.82 -18.39
N CYS A 152 -6.11 11.12 -18.44
CA CYS A 152 -4.79 11.59 -18.84
C CYS A 152 -3.80 11.27 -17.73
N THR A 153 -3.09 10.14 -17.82
CA THR A 153 -1.96 9.90 -16.93
C THR A 153 -0.75 10.70 -17.43
N SER A 154 0.11 11.15 -16.51
CA SER A 154 1.34 11.90 -16.83
C SER A 154 2.28 11.17 -17.80
N ARG A 155 2.10 9.86 -17.97
CA ARG A 155 2.68 9.07 -19.05
C ARG A 155 1.73 9.11 -20.24
N ALA A 156 2.06 9.89 -21.26
CA ALA A 156 1.35 9.95 -22.54
C ALA A 156 0.85 8.56 -22.97
N SER A 157 -0.45 8.33 -22.91
CA SER A 157 -1.00 6.99 -23.11
C SER A 157 -0.92 6.63 -24.59
N THR A 158 0.16 5.98 -25.00
CA THR A 158 0.30 5.36 -26.33
C THR A 158 -0.69 4.20 -26.55
N LYS A 159 -1.45 3.83 -25.51
CA LYS A 159 -2.37 2.69 -25.50
C LYS A 159 -3.79 3.13 -25.84
N ARG A 160 -4.42 2.44 -26.78
CA ARG A 160 -5.80 2.68 -27.24
C ARG A 160 -6.82 2.62 -26.09
N PRO A 161 -7.75 3.58 -25.97
CA PRO A 161 -8.84 3.55 -24.98
C PRO A 161 -9.69 2.29 -25.06
N LEU A 162 -10.24 1.81 -23.94
CA LEU A 162 -11.11 0.63 -23.94
C LEU A 162 -12.28 0.81 -24.92
N LYS A 163 -12.89 1.98 -24.95
CA LYS A 163 -14.00 2.30 -25.86
C LYS A 163 -13.63 2.01 -27.32
N GLY A 164 -12.44 2.45 -27.75
CA GLY A 164 -11.99 2.22 -29.12
C GLY A 164 -11.72 0.75 -29.44
N THR A 165 -11.20 -0.01 -28.47
CA THR A 165 -11.00 -1.47 -28.62
C THR A 165 -12.33 -2.23 -28.61
N LEU A 166 -13.30 -1.79 -27.80
CA LEU A 166 -14.64 -2.37 -27.74
C LEU A 166 -15.40 -2.17 -29.06
N GLN A 167 -15.32 -0.96 -29.65
CA GLN A 167 -15.91 -0.65 -30.95
C GLN A 167 -15.32 -1.51 -32.08
N GLU A 168 -14.00 -1.70 -32.08
CA GLU A 168 -13.32 -2.59 -33.04
C GLU A 168 -13.80 -4.03 -32.90
N ALA A 169 -13.85 -4.55 -31.67
CA ALA A 169 -14.37 -5.89 -31.40
C ALA A 169 -15.83 -6.02 -31.83
N LEU A 170 -16.66 -4.99 -31.61
CA LEU A 170 -18.06 -4.98 -32.03
C LEU A 170 -18.21 -5.03 -33.55
N LEU A 171 -17.39 -4.28 -34.29
CA LEU A 171 -17.37 -4.34 -35.75
C LEU A 171 -16.91 -5.72 -36.24
N ALA A 172 -15.84 -6.26 -35.68
CA ALA A 172 -15.30 -7.56 -36.04
C ALA A 172 -16.29 -8.71 -35.74
N VAL A 173 -16.96 -8.68 -34.58
CA VAL A 173 -18.00 -9.65 -34.22
C VAL A 173 -19.17 -9.57 -35.21
N ASN A 174 -19.60 -8.38 -35.60
CA ASN A 174 -20.67 -8.22 -36.60
C ASN A 174 -20.31 -8.78 -37.99
N ILE A 175 -19.02 -8.75 -38.36
CA ILE A 175 -18.53 -9.34 -39.61
C ILE A 175 -18.60 -10.86 -39.52
N ILE A 176 -18.03 -11.47 -38.47
CA ILE A 176 -17.99 -12.94 -38.35
C ILE A 176 -19.36 -13.54 -38.07
N ARG A 177 -20.27 -12.78 -37.42
CA ARG A 177 -21.62 -13.25 -37.06
C ARG A 177 -22.39 -13.81 -38.25
N ARG A 178 -22.20 -13.27 -39.45
CA ARG A 178 -22.87 -13.74 -40.67
C ARG A 178 -22.45 -15.15 -41.10
N ASN A 179 -21.30 -15.61 -40.61
CA ASN A 179 -20.67 -16.87 -41.00
C ASN A 179 -20.54 -17.85 -39.81
N LEU A 180 -21.12 -17.54 -38.65
CA LEU A 180 -21.10 -18.42 -37.48
C LEU A 180 -22.13 -19.55 -37.66
N ASN A 181 -21.62 -20.76 -37.88
CA ASN A 181 -22.44 -21.97 -37.96
C ASN A 181 -22.74 -22.59 -36.58
N ASP A 182 -21.98 -22.21 -35.55
CA ASP A 182 -22.17 -22.68 -34.18
C ASP A 182 -23.26 -21.83 -33.48
N GLY A 183 -24.36 -22.48 -33.11
CA GLY A 183 -25.51 -21.84 -32.47
C GLY A 183 -25.23 -21.27 -31.07
N ASN A 184 -24.25 -21.82 -30.34
CA ASN A 184 -23.85 -21.28 -29.04
C ASN A 184 -22.99 -20.03 -29.22
N LEU A 185 -22.01 -20.07 -30.13
CA LEU A 185 -21.18 -18.90 -30.47
C LEU A 185 -22.01 -17.75 -31.06
N SER A 186 -23.02 -18.06 -31.87
CA SER A 186 -23.95 -17.08 -32.40
C SER A 186 -24.73 -16.36 -31.28
N LYS A 187 -25.26 -17.12 -30.29
CA LYS A 187 -25.89 -16.53 -29.10
C LYS A 187 -24.91 -15.69 -28.28
N THR A 188 -23.67 -16.15 -28.13
CA THR A 188 -22.59 -15.41 -27.46
C THR A 188 -22.28 -14.10 -28.18
N ALA A 189 -22.26 -14.10 -29.52
CA ALA A 189 -22.07 -12.91 -30.35
C ALA A 189 -23.21 -11.89 -30.21
N ASP A 190 -24.47 -12.35 -30.14
CA ASP A 190 -25.61 -11.47 -29.92
C ASP A 190 -25.60 -10.86 -28.51
N ASN A 191 -25.31 -11.67 -27.49
CA ASN A 191 -25.14 -11.20 -26.11
C ASN A 191 -23.99 -10.19 -26.00
N PHE A 192 -22.85 -10.49 -26.64
CA PHE A 192 -21.71 -9.57 -26.68
C PHE A 192 -22.09 -8.26 -27.33
N THR A 193 -22.74 -8.29 -28.49
CA THR A 193 -23.17 -7.09 -29.21
C THR A 193 -24.09 -6.22 -28.35
N LEU A 194 -25.06 -6.82 -27.66
CA LEU A 194 -25.97 -6.11 -26.77
C LEU A 194 -25.22 -5.45 -25.60
N ARG A 195 -24.42 -6.23 -24.87
CA ARG A 195 -23.70 -5.75 -23.67
C ARG A 195 -22.59 -4.74 -24.02
N ALA A 196 -21.90 -4.92 -25.13
CA ALA A 196 -20.89 -3.97 -25.60
C ALA A 196 -21.51 -2.61 -25.91
N LYS A 197 -22.66 -2.56 -26.58
CA LYS A 197 -23.41 -1.30 -26.82
C LYS A 197 -23.89 -0.65 -25.53
N GLU A 198 -24.36 -1.44 -24.57
CA GLU A 198 -24.71 -0.93 -23.23
C GLU A 198 -23.50 -0.28 -22.55
N VAL A 199 -22.34 -0.95 -22.57
CA VAL A 199 -21.09 -0.41 -21.99
C VAL A 199 -20.65 0.87 -22.70
N GLU A 200 -20.68 0.93 -24.03
CA GLU A 200 -20.37 2.16 -24.77
C GLU A 200 -21.26 3.33 -24.35
N LYS A 201 -22.58 3.11 -24.24
CA LYS A 201 -23.53 4.12 -23.78
C LYS A 201 -23.23 4.58 -22.35
N LEU A 202 -22.87 3.66 -21.47
CA LEU A 202 -22.50 3.99 -20.08
C LEU A 202 -21.20 4.80 -20.02
N MET A 203 -20.20 4.43 -20.83
CA MET A 203 -18.94 5.18 -20.93
C MET A 203 -19.16 6.59 -21.49
N ASP A 204 -20.07 6.75 -22.45
CA ASP A 204 -20.44 8.06 -22.99
C ASP A 204 -21.19 8.91 -21.97
N SER A 205 -22.15 8.30 -21.27
CA SER A 205 -22.84 8.95 -20.17
C SER A 205 -21.87 9.42 -19.07
N TRP A 206 -20.89 8.60 -18.70
CA TRP A 206 -19.85 9.00 -17.74
C TRP A 206 -18.94 10.11 -18.29
N SER A 207 -18.53 10.03 -19.56
CA SER A 207 -17.67 11.04 -20.18
C SER A 207 -18.35 12.42 -20.23
N GLN A 208 -19.67 12.44 -20.40
CA GLN A 208 -20.49 13.65 -20.36
C GLN A 208 -20.69 14.21 -18.94
N CYS A 209 -20.76 13.34 -17.92
CA CYS A 209 -20.89 13.75 -16.53
C CYS A 209 -20.02 12.86 -15.63
N GLN A 210 -18.84 13.37 -15.28
CA GLN A 210 -17.81 12.63 -14.55
C GLN A 210 -18.12 12.55 -13.05
N VAL A 211 -19.08 11.70 -12.70
CA VAL A 211 -19.50 11.44 -11.32
C VAL A 211 -19.39 9.95 -10.97
N ASP A 212 -19.05 9.66 -9.72
CA ASP A 212 -18.80 8.28 -9.23
C ASP A 212 -20.00 7.35 -9.46
N THR A 213 -21.22 7.85 -9.31
CA THR A 213 -22.44 7.05 -9.53
C THR A 213 -22.56 6.55 -10.98
N ARG A 214 -22.10 7.33 -11.96
CA ARG A 214 -22.05 6.88 -13.36
C ARG A 214 -20.89 5.92 -13.60
N LEU A 215 -19.77 6.10 -12.90
CA LEU A 215 -18.64 5.17 -12.97
C LEU A 215 -19.01 3.79 -12.40
N VAL A 216 -19.81 3.74 -11.34
CA VAL A 216 -20.39 2.51 -10.79
C VAL A 216 -21.19 1.76 -11.85
N GLU A 217 -22.01 2.47 -12.63
CA GLU A 217 -22.78 1.83 -13.71
C GLU A 217 -21.88 1.30 -14.83
N VAL A 218 -20.80 2.01 -15.19
CA VAL A 218 -19.78 1.50 -16.13
C VAL A 218 -19.17 0.20 -15.60
N VAL A 219 -18.76 0.15 -14.33
CA VAL A 219 -18.20 -1.06 -13.71
C VAL A 219 -19.20 -2.23 -13.74
N LYS A 220 -20.48 -1.98 -13.41
CA LYS A 220 -21.55 -2.99 -13.51
C LYS A 220 -21.75 -3.47 -14.95
N GLY A 221 -21.73 -2.55 -15.93
CA GLY A 221 -21.84 -2.88 -17.34
C GLY A 221 -20.70 -3.79 -17.82
N ILE A 222 -19.46 -3.46 -17.44
CA ILE A 222 -18.27 -4.25 -17.77
C ILE A 222 -18.30 -5.63 -17.09
N HIS A 223 -18.75 -5.71 -15.84
CA HIS A 223 -18.96 -7.01 -15.19
C HIS A 223 -20.00 -7.86 -15.94
N ARG A 224 -21.13 -7.29 -16.37
CA ARG A 224 -22.10 -8.03 -17.21
C ARG A 224 -21.50 -8.51 -18.53
N LEU A 225 -20.59 -7.74 -19.12
CA LEU A 225 -19.84 -8.14 -20.31
C LEU A 225 -18.91 -9.34 -20.03
N GLN A 226 -18.19 -9.32 -18.91
CA GLN A 226 -17.34 -10.44 -18.46
C GLN A 226 -18.13 -11.74 -18.26
N GLN A 227 -19.38 -11.65 -17.76
CA GLN A 227 -20.23 -12.81 -17.48
C GLN A 227 -20.78 -13.52 -18.73
N ILE A 228 -20.43 -13.06 -19.93
CA ILE A 228 -20.82 -13.73 -21.17
C ILE A 228 -20.05 -15.05 -21.32
N LEU A 229 -20.78 -16.15 -21.33
CA LEU A 229 -20.23 -17.49 -21.57
C LEU A 229 -19.62 -17.58 -22.97
N GLY A 230 -18.38 -18.08 -23.05
CA GLY A 230 -17.63 -18.21 -24.30
C GLY A 230 -17.09 -16.88 -24.84
N LEU A 231 -17.06 -15.80 -24.04
CA LEU A 231 -16.46 -14.53 -24.47
C LEU A 231 -15.00 -14.70 -24.95
N PRO A 232 -14.11 -15.44 -24.26
CA PRO A 232 -12.75 -15.66 -24.75
C PRO A 232 -12.72 -16.39 -26.09
N ASP A 233 -13.60 -17.37 -26.28
CA ASP A 233 -13.69 -18.17 -27.51
C ASP A 233 -14.18 -17.30 -28.68
N LEU A 234 -15.21 -16.48 -28.44
CA LEU A 234 -15.72 -15.52 -29.42
C LEU A 234 -14.62 -14.56 -29.88
N ILE A 235 -13.87 -13.98 -28.94
CA ILE A 235 -12.77 -13.06 -29.25
C ILE A 235 -11.62 -13.80 -29.95
N GLY A 236 -11.37 -15.05 -29.61
CA GLY A 236 -10.31 -15.88 -30.22
C GLY A 236 -10.58 -16.29 -31.67
N ILE A 237 -11.86 -16.35 -32.08
CA ILE A 237 -12.27 -16.67 -33.46
C ILE A 237 -12.13 -15.48 -34.42
N ILE A 238 -12.01 -14.25 -33.89
CA ILE A 238 -11.93 -13.05 -34.72
C ILE A 238 -10.66 -13.10 -35.58
N PRO A 239 -10.77 -12.95 -36.93
CA PRO A 239 -9.61 -12.92 -37.80
C PRO A 239 -8.66 -11.77 -37.48
N ASN A 240 -7.34 -12.02 -37.56
CA ASN A 240 -6.31 -11.03 -37.26
C ASN A 240 -6.38 -9.74 -38.09
N ARG A 241 -7.00 -9.81 -39.28
CA ARG A 241 -7.24 -8.65 -40.16
C ARG A 241 -8.31 -7.70 -39.61
N ASP A 242 -9.26 -8.24 -38.85
CA ASP A 242 -10.43 -7.52 -38.34
C ASP A 242 -10.18 -7.04 -36.90
N MET A 243 -9.37 -7.77 -36.12
CA MET A 243 -8.89 -7.35 -34.81
C MET A 243 -7.54 -8.02 -34.52
N SER A 244 -6.55 -7.23 -34.08
CA SER A 244 -5.26 -7.82 -33.69
C SER A 244 -5.38 -8.69 -32.42
N PRO A 245 -4.64 -9.81 -32.31
CA PRO A 245 -4.66 -10.66 -31.11
C PRO A 245 -4.30 -9.91 -29.82
N SER A 246 -3.40 -8.92 -29.92
CA SER A 246 -3.01 -8.08 -28.79
C SER A 246 -4.15 -7.17 -28.32
N ALA A 247 -4.97 -6.64 -29.24
CA ALA A 247 -6.17 -5.88 -28.90
C ALA A 247 -7.23 -6.78 -28.24
N GLY A 248 -7.47 -7.98 -28.78
CA GLY A 248 -8.41 -8.96 -28.18
C GLY A 248 -7.99 -9.36 -26.76
N LYS A 249 -6.71 -9.68 -26.57
CA LYS A 249 -6.14 -9.97 -25.24
C LYS A 249 -6.23 -8.76 -24.30
N SER A 250 -5.97 -7.55 -24.81
CA SER A 250 -6.10 -6.33 -24.02
C SER A 250 -7.55 -6.07 -23.60
N LEU A 251 -8.53 -6.35 -24.45
CA LEU A 251 -9.95 -6.22 -24.14
C LEU A 251 -10.33 -7.14 -22.97
N LEU A 252 -10.04 -8.44 -23.10
CA LEU A 252 -10.34 -9.43 -22.05
C LEU A 252 -9.64 -9.08 -20.73
N ASN A 253 -8.39 -8.63 -20.79
CA ASN A 253 -7.64 -8.22 -19.60
C ASN A 253 -8.24 -6.99 -18.91
N ILE A 254 -8.67 -5.98 -19.66
CA ILE A 254 -9.29 -4.77 -19.07
C ILE A 254 -10.65 -5.14 -18.48
N VAL A 255 -11.46 -5.91 -19.22
CA VAL A 255 -12.78 -6.36 -18.77
C VAL A 255 -12.66 -7.14 -17.46
N SER A 256 -11.74 -8.10 -17.38
CA SER A 256 -11.46 -8.87 -16.17
C SER A 256 -10.98 -7.98 -15.01
N LYS A 257 -10.03 -7.07 -15.25
CA LYS A 257 -9.49 -6.21 -14.17
C LYS A 257 -10.52 -5.24 -13.61
N VAL A 258 -11.41 -4.72 -14.46
CA VAL A 258 -12.44 -3.76 -14.04
C VAL A 258 -13.62 -4.48 -13.40
N SER A 259 -13.98 -5.68 -13.89
CA SER A 259 -15.03 -6.47 -13.27
C SER A 259 -14.68 -6.92 -11.85
N SER A 260 -13.38 -7.12 -11.56
CA SER A 260 -12.92 -7.47 -10.20
C SER A 260 -13.34 -6.46 -9.13
N TYR A 261 -13.55 -5.17 -9.45
CA TYR A 261 -14.05 -4.22 -8.46
C TYR A 261 -15.49 -4.53 -8.01
N TRP A 262 -16.31 -5.05 -8.93
CA TRP A 262 -17.66 -5.49 -8.60
C TRP A 262 -17.64 -6.78 -7.78
N GLU A 263 -16.80 -7.74 -8.17
CA GLU A 263 -16.62 -9.01 -7.47
C GLU A 263 -16.14 -8.76 -6.04
N VAL A 264 -15.09 -7.96 -5.86
CA VAL A 264 -14.54 -7.57 -4.56
C VAL A 264 -15.59 -6.88 -3.68
N ALA A 265 -16.34 -5.91 -4.21
CA ALA A 265 -17.36 -5.22 -3.42
C ALA A 265 -18.49 -6.17 -2.97
N ARG A 266 -18.88 -7.11 -3.83
CA ARG A 266 -19.90 -8.11 -3.51
C ARG A 266 -19.40 -9.13 -2.49
N GLU A 267 -18.24 -9.71 -2.74
CA GLU A 267 -17.64 -10.69 -1.83
C GLU A 267 -17.44 -10.07 -0.45
N TYR A 268 -16.87 -8.87 -0.38
CA TYR A 268 -16.63 -8.18 0.89
C TYR A 268 -17.94 -7.88 1.65
N GLY A 269 -19.00 -7.50 0.92
CA GLY A 269 -20.33 -7.32 1.50
C GLY A 269 -20.97 -8.61 2.02
N GLU A 270 -20.73 -9.75 1.35
CA GLU A 270 -21.19 -11.06 1.81
C GLU A 270 -20.40 -11.54 3.05
N TYR A 271 -19.07 -11.36 3.08
CA TYR A 271 -18.21 -11.76 4.22
C TYR A 271 -18.51 -11.00 5.52
N ALA A 272 -18.75 -9.69 5.43
CA ALA A 272 -18.96 -8.84 6.60
C ALA A 272 -20.30 -9.10 7.33
N THR A 273 -21.19 -9.91 6.75
CA THR A 273 -22.53 -10.15 7.32
C THR A 273 -22.60 -11.31 8.31
N GLY A 274 -21.49 -12.03 8.59
CA GLY A 274 -21.51 -13.20 9.46
C GLY A 274 -20.23 -13.50 10.25
N ARG A 275 -19.24 -12.60 10.28
CA ARG A 275 -17.91 -12.81 10.91
C ARG A 275 -17.34 -11.48 11.44
N PRO A 276 -16.27 -11.49 12.26
CA PRO A 276 -15.62 -10.27 12.73
C PRO A 276 -15.33 -9.32 11.57
N SER A 277 -15.93 -8.14 11.60
CA SER A 277 -15.71 -7.07 10.62
C SER A 277 -14.76 -6.03 11.22
N PRO A 278 -13.86 -5.42 10.41
CA PRO A 278 -13.09 -4.27 10.87
C PRO A 278 -14.01 -3.20 11.45
N SER A 279 -13.71 -2.72 12.65
CA SER A 279 -14.49 -1.68 13.31
C SER A 279 -14.14 -0.29 12.76
N HIS A 280 -14.95 0.72 13.08
CA HIS A 280 -14.61 2.11 12.81
C HIS A 280 -13.26 2.44 13.49
N ASN A 281 -12.29 2.98 12.73
CA ASN A 281 -10.90 3.28 13.14
C ASN A 281 -9.90 2.11 13.13
N CYS A 282 -10.23 0.97 12.53
CA CYS A 282 -9.30 -0.17 12.42
C CYS A 282 -8.22 -0.01 11.33
N ALA A 283 -8.33 0.98 10.43
CA ALA A 283 -7.32 1.24 9.42
C ALA A 283 -6.16 2.08 9.99
N LYS A 284 -5.00 1.47 10.20
CA LYS A 284 -3.80 2.14 10.74
C LYS A 284 -2.69 2.14 9.71
N SER A 285 -2.07 3.30 9.47
CA SER A 285 -0.80 3.34 8.75
C SER A 285 0.35 3.08 9.72
N ILE A 286 1.36 2.32 9.30
CA ILE A 286 2.54 1.98 10.13
C ILE A 286 3.29 3.24 10.61
N GLU A 287 3.15 4.38 9.92
CA GLU A 287 3.77 5.64 10.35
C GLU A 287 3.21 6.19 11.68
N ASN A 288 2.07 5.67 12.15
CA ASN A 288 1.49 6.07 13.43
C ASN A 288 1.99 5.26 14.64
N GLU A 289 2.90 4.29 14.47
CA GLU A 289 3.44 3.53 15.62
C GLU A 289 4.84 3.99 16.09
N LEU A 290 5.50 4.88 15.35
CA LEU A 290 6.58 5.66 15.94
C LEU A 290 5.95 6.83 16.69
N ASN A 291 5.71 6.64 17.98
CA ASN A 291 5.32 7.73 18.87
C ASN A 291 6.49 8.74 18.92
N TYR A 292 6.38 9.82 18.15
CA TYR A 292 7.35 10.91 18.12
C TYR A 292 7.07 11.90 19.25
N SER A 293 8.13 12.42 19.87
CA SER A 293 8.04 13.49 20.86
C SER A 293 8.92 14.66 20.43
N THR A 294 8.34 15.82 20.17
CA THR A 294 9.09 17.04 19.86
C THR A 294 9.73 17.60 21.13
N LEU A 295 11.05 17.83 21.10
CA LEU A 295 11.74 18.48 22.20
C LEU A 295 11.55 20.00 22.10
N VAL A 296 11.27 20.63 23.23
CA VAL A 296 11.22 22.09 23.34
C VAL A 296 12.59 22.60 23.78
N GLN A 297 13.13 23.60 23.07
CA GLN A 297 14.42 24.18 23.39
C GLN A 297 14.44 24.74 24.82
N GLY A 298 15.53 24.49 25.55
CA GLY A 298 15.70 24.87 26.95
C GLY A 298 15.01 23.94 27.97
N SER A 299 14.12 23.05 27.51
CA SER A 299 13.36 22.16 28.39
C SER A 299 14.01 20.78 28.54
N LYS A 300 13.84 20.16 29.71
CA LYS A 300 14.26 18.79 29.98
C LYS A 300 13.08 17.83 29.82
N ASN A 301 13.26 16.81 29.02
CA ASN A 301 12.33 15.69 28.91
C ASN A 301 12.93 14.49 29.63
N PHE A 302 12.13 13.81 30.45
CA PHE A 302 12.58 12.68 31.26
C PHE A 302 11.91 11.40 30.76
N GLY A 303 12.62 10.29 30.85
CA GLY A 303 12.08 8.97 30.55
C GLY A 303 12.68 7.89 31.44
N CYS A 304 12.01 6.74 31.44
CA CYS A 304 12.39 5.56 32.19
C CYS A 304 12.16 4.35 31.27
N LEU A 305 13.18 3.51 31.07
CA LEU A 305 13.08 2.29 30.27
C LEU A 305 13.39 1.08 31.12
N THR A 306 12.55 0.06 31.06
CA THR A 306 12.89 -1.27 31.57
C THR A 306 13.82 -1.99 30.58
N PRO A 307 14.57 -3.03 31.00
CA PRO A 307 15.42 -3.79 30.08
C PRO A 307 14.61 -4.40 28.92
N GLY A 308 15.05 -4.15 27.69
CA GLY A 308 14.40 -4.58 26.45
C GLY A 308 13.46 -3.55 25.83
N GLU A 309 13.25 -2.39 26.48
CA GLU A 309 12.41 -1.32 25.94
C GLU A 309 13.19 -0.26 25.15
N SER A 310 12.48 0.39 24.24
CA SER A 310 12.94 1.56 23.48
C SER A 310 12.06 2.76 23.78
N SER A 311 12.68 3.94 23.82
CA SER A 311 11.94 5.19 23.97
C SER A 311 11.19 5.58 22.70
N PHE A 312 10.35 6.60 22.83
CA PHE A 312 9.91 7.44 21.73
C PHE A 312 11.08 8.00 20.92
N VAL A 313 10.82 8.32 19.65
CA VAL A 313 11.79 9.04 18.82
C VAL A 313 11.65 10.53 19.14
N TYR A 314 12.72 11.13 19.64
CA TYR A 314 12.77 12.55 19.98
C TYR A 314 13.33 13.36 18.83
N ILE A 315 12.65 14.47 18.51
CA ILE A 315 13.04 15.37 17.42
C ILE A 315 13.48 16.71 18.03
N ALA A 316 14.68 17.17 17.68
CA ALA A 316 15.31 18.38 18.21
C ALA A 316 15.45 19.51 17.17
N ASP A 317 14.40 19.81 16.41
CA ASP A 317 14.21 21.02 15.59
C ASP A 317 12.92 20.90 14.75
N SER A 318 12.52 21.99 14.06
CA SER A 318 11.42 21.98 13.09
C SER A 318 11.81 21.40 11.72
N LEU A 319 13.10 21.16 11.47
CA LEU A 319 13.65 20.66 10.20
C LEU A 319 14.03 19.16 10.23
N ARG A 320 13.80 18.47 11.35
CA ARG A 320 14.15 17.06 11.60
C ARG A 320 15.63 16.72 11.35
N SER A 321 16.55 17.64 11.64
CA SER A 321 17.99 17.39 11.43
C SER A 321 18.60 16.46 12.49
N LEU A 322 17.89 16.22 13.61
CA LEU A 322 18.34 15.33 14.68
C LEU A 322 17.18 14.52 15.26
N GLU A 323 17.20 13.21 14.99
CA GLU A 323 16.29 12.21 15.54
C GLU A 323 17.04 11.25 16.46
N ILE A 324 16.52 11.05 17.67
CA ILE A 324 17.17 10.22 18.69
C ILE A 324 16.18 9.26 19.32
N GLN A 325 16.58 8.00 19.36
CA GLN A 325 15.91 6.94 20.10
C GLN A 325 16.89 6.37 21.13
N ILE A 326 16.41 6.11 22.34
CA ILE A 326 17.19 5.47 23.39
C ILE A 326 16.67 4.05 23.54
N GLU A 327 17.59 3.08 23.43
CA GLU A 327 17.29 1.67 23.63
C GLU A 327 18.01 1.15 24.87
N HIS A 328 17.28 0.44 25.73
CA HIS A 328 17.87 -0.22 26.89
C HIS A 328 18.04 -1.71 26.62
N ALA A 329 19.09 -2.06 25.87
CA ALA A 329 19.30 -3.41 25.35
C ALA A 329 19.48 -4.50 26.44
N THR A 330 20.22 -4.22 27.53
CA THR A 330 20.50 -5.20 28.60
C THR A 330 20.68 -4.53 29.96
N GLY A 331 20.09 -5.08 31.03
CA GLY A 331 20.24 -4.56 32.39
C GLY A 331 19.37 -5.27 33.42
N SER A 332 19.56 -4.98 34.70
CA SER A 332 18.74 -5.49 35.82
C SER A 332 17.94 -4.41 36.55
N SER A 333 18.16 -3.13 36.22
CA SER A 333 17.49 -1.97 36.80
C SER A 333 17.00 -1.03 35.72
N ASP A 334 15.95 -0.25 36.01
CA ASP A 334 15.38 0.68 35.05
C ASP A 334 16.36 1.81 34.70
N LEU A 335 16.49 2.09 33.40
CA LEU A 335 17.29 3.20 32.90
C LEU A 335 16.48 4.50 32.98
N LYS A 336 16.82 5.35 33.96
CA LYS A 336 16.30 6.72 34.05
C LYS A 336 17.18 7.66 33.23
N TYR A 337 16.60 8.32 32.25
CA TYR A 337 17.31 9.26 31.38
C TYR A 337 16.60 10.62 31.29
N TYR A 338 17.34 11.62 30.82
CA TYR A 338 16.79 12.90 30.39
C TYR A 338 17.45 13.41 29.12
N LEU A 339 16.68 14.19 28.37
CA LEU A 339 17.07 14.85 27.14
C LEU A 339 16.86 16.35 27.30
N LYS A 340 17.85 17.16 26.96
CA LYS A 340 17.74 18.62 26.95
C LYS A 340 18.27 19.18 25.63
N TRP A 341 17.39 19.85 24.88
CA TRP A 341 17.82 20.68 23.75
C TRP A 341 18.34 22.01 24.30
N LEU A 342 19.63 22.28 24.13
CA LEU A 342 20.28 23.44 24.74
C LEU A 342 19.85 24.75 24.06
N GLY A 343 19.68 25.79 24.87
CA GLY A 343 19.52 27.16 24.38
C GLY A 343 20.81 27.71 23.79
N ALA A 344 20.73 28.84 23.08
CA ALA A 344 21.87 29.43 22.38
C ALA A 344 23.08 29.74 23.30
N GLU A 345 22.83 30.24 24.52
CA GLU A 345 23.88 30.57 25.49
C GLU A 345 24.58 29.31 26.03
N GLU A 346 23.80 28.30 26.44
CA GLU A 346 24.34 27.01 26.91
C GLU A 346 25.08 26.26 25.80
N ALA A 347 24.61 26.37 24.56
CA ALA A 347 25.24 25.77 23.41
C ALA A 347 26.60 26.43 23.08
N ALA A 348 26.70 27.76 23.23
CA ALA A 348 27.97 28.48 23.05
C ALA A 348 29.00 28.04 24.10
N GLU A 349 28.60 27.89 25.36
CA GLU A 349 29.48 27.44 26.44
C GLU A 349 30.03 26.03 26.21
N VAL A 350 29.22 25.11 25.69
CA VAL A 350 29.65 23.75 25.34
C VAL A 350 30.63 23.75 24.15
N ARG A 351 30.45 24.65 23.19
CA ARG A 351 31.36 24.82 22.04
C ARG A 351 32.72 25.42 22.46
N GLU A 352 32.73 26.28 23.48
CA GLU A 352 33.97 26.91 23.99
C GLU A 352 34.78 26.00 24.94
N LYS A 353 34.12 25.15 25.75
CA LYS A 353 34.78 24.31 26.77
C LYS A 353 35.36 22.98 26.27
N GLY A 354 35.85 22.92 25.03
CA GLY A 354 36.20 21.71 24.25
C GLY A 354 37.25 20.73 24.78
N SER A 355 37.35 20.43 26.08
CA SER A 355 38.35 19.49 26.63
C SER A 355 37.87 18.60 27.79
N SER A 356 36.79 18.91 28.50
CA SER A 356 36.33 18.11 29.66
C SER A 356 35.04 17.31 29.45
N THR A 357 34.34 17.55 28.34
CA THR A 357 33.00 17.03 28.09
C THR A 357 33.00 16.09 26.87
N LEU A 358 32.29 14.95 26.94
CA LEU A 358 32.16 14.04 25.79
C LEU A 358 31.19 14.66 24.79
N VAL A 359 31.76 15.27 23.76
CA VAL A 359 31.04 15.93 22.67
C VAL A 359 31.18 15.05 21.44
N VAL A 360 30.05 14.64 20.89
CA VAL A 360 29.98 13.77 19.72
C VAL A 360 29.36 14.58 18.58
N ASP A 361 30.17 14.81 17.55
CA ASP A 361 29.72 15.45 16.31
C ASP A 361 28.99 14.41 15.45
N THR A 362 27.68 14.56 15.38
CA THR A 362 26.78 13.70 14.60
C THR A 362 26.94 13.86 13.08
N GLY A 363 27.63 14.91 12.63
CA GLY A 363 28.01 15.10 11.23
C GLY A 363 29.01 14.05 10.73
N HIS A 364 29.81 13.48 11.65
CA HIS A 364 30.92 12.57 11.35
C HIS A 364 30.80 11.18 12.01
N LEU A 365 29.63 10.84 12.55
CA LEU A 365 29.39 9.52 13.14
C LEU A 365 28.97 8.49 12.08
N GLU A 366 29.87 7.56 11.76
CA GLU A 366 29.59 6.35 10.97
C GLU A 366 29.47 5.08 11.83
N GLY A 367 29.22 5.20 13.15
CA GLY A 367 29.13 4.01 14.01
C GLY A 367 28.62 4.23 15.43
N THR A 368 28.44 3.09 16.12
CA THR A 368 28.00 2.98 17.51
C THR A 368 29.00 3.60 18.48
N VAL A 369 28.55 4.47 19.39
CA VAL A 369 29.39 5.01 20.47
C VAL A 369 29.11 4.26 21.77
N THR A 370 30.10 3.52 22.25
CA THR A 370 30.06 2.88 23.56
C THR A 370 30.49 3.87 24.65
N LEU A 371 29.62 4.06 25.64
CA LEU A 371 29.80 5.02 26.72
C LEU A 371 30.31 4.30 27.97
N HIS A 372 31.48 4.69 28.47
CA HIS A 372 32.01 4.25 29.77
C HIS A 372 32.05 5.42 30.76
N GLU A 373 31.50 5.20 31.96
CA GLU A 373 31.71 5.97 33.20
C GLU A 373 31.27 7.45 33.26
N ARG A 374 30.65 8.02 32.23
CA ARG A 374 30.10 9.39 32.26
C ARG A 374 28.58 9.37 32.33
N ASN A 375 27.96 10.27 33.12
CA ASN A 375 26.50 10.35 33.29
C ASN A 375 25.79 11.26 32.25
N SER A 376 26.53 11.80 31.28
CA SER A 376 25.96 12.63 30.23
C SER A 376 26.81 12.67 28.96
N LEU A 377 26.13 12.70 27.82
CA LEU A 377 26.65 12.81 26.46
C LEU A 377 26.08 14.08 25.81
N TYR A 378 26.89 14.79 25.02
CA TYR A 378 26.44 15.92 24.20
C TYR A 378 26.55 15.54 22.73
N LEU A 379 25.44 15.65 22.01
CA LEU A 379 25.34 15.43 20.57
C LEU A 379 25.27 16.80 19.89
N ILE A 380 26.18 17.06 18.96
CA ILE A 380 26.23 18.31 18.20
C ILE A 380 25.89 18.03 16.75
N THR A 381 24.94 18.80 16.22
CA THR A 381 24.72 19.00 14.79
C THR A 381 25.15 20.42 14.41
N LYS A 382 25.11 20.73 13.11
CA LYS A 382 25.38 22.07 12.58
C LYS A 382 24.55 23.15 13.30
N ASP A 383 23.29 22.83 13.61
CA ASP A 383 22.28 23.78 14.06
C ASP A 383 21.71 23.51 15.47
N ALA A 384 22.03 22.38 16.11
CA ALA A 384 21.52 22.04 17.45
C ALA A 384 22.57 21.34 18.33
N ILE A 385 22.43 21.53 19.66
CA ILE A 385 23.16 20.76 20.66
C ILE A 385 22.16 20.09 21.59
N LEU A 386 22.24 18.77 21.69
CA LEU A 386 21.43 17.99 22.61
C LEU A 386 22.29 17.38 23.71
N LYS A 387 21.83 17.53 24.95
CA LYS A 387 22.38 16.83 26.10
C LYS A 387 21.52 15.63 26.46
N VAL A 388 22.13 14.45 26.44
CA VAL A 388 21.56 13.20 26.94
C VAL A 388 22.21 12.92 28.29
N GLY A 389 21.43 12.65 29.34
CA GLY A 389 21.97 12.24 30.63
C GLY A 389 21.20 11.08 31.23
N TRP A 390 21.86 10.28 32.06
CA TRP A 390 21.26 9.10 32.67
C TRP A 390 21.76 8.88 34.10
N ALA A 391 20.98 8.17 34.90
CA ALA A 391 21.33 7.75 36.25
C ALA A 391 21.23 6.23 36.34
N SER A 392 22.38 5.55 36.46
CA SER A 392 22.43 4.13 36.80
C SER A 392 22.13 3.99 38.29
N GLY A 393 21.01 3.34 38.61
CA GLY A 393 20.74 2.84 39.94
C GLY A 393 21.72 1.71 40.25
N ASP A 394 22.58 1.96 41.22
CA ASP A 394 23.58 1.07 41.82
C ASP A 394 24.69 0.50 40.93
N LYS A 395 25.90 0.57 41.49
CA LYS A 395 27.17 0.17 40.88
C LYS A 395 27.14 -1.32 40.48
N ARG A 396 26.92 -1.60 39.19
CA ARG A 396 27.62 -2.59 38.33
C ARG A 396 26.97 -2.60 36.93
N LEU A 397 27.82 -2.47 35.91
CA LEU A 397 27.53 -2.45 34.45
C LEU A 397 26.56 -3.58 34.02
N PRO A 398 25.69 -3.38 33.00
CA PRO A 398 26.12 -3.40 31.59
C PRO A 398 25.46 -2.39 30.62
N PHE A 399 26.18 -2.17 29.52
CA PHE A 399 25.84 -1.66 28.19
C PHE A 399 24.48 -0.98 27.93
N SER A 400 24.53 0.30 27.55
CA SER A 400 23.47 1.03 26.85
C SER A 400 23.97 1.45 25.46
N GLN A 401 23.21 1.11 24.41
CA GLN A 401 23.53 1.40 23.01
C GLN A 401 22.62 2.55 22.55
N VAL A 402 23.20 3.59 21.94
CA VAL A 402 22.43 4.72 21.38
C VAL A 402 22.60 4.68 19.87
N THR A 403 21.47 4.63 19.16
CA THR A 403 21.40 4.54 17.71
C THR A 403 20.80 5.84 17.17
N SER A 404 21.57 6.54 16.31
CA SER A 404 21.08 7.68 15.54
C SER A 404 20.75 7.18 14.14
N GLN A 405 19.51 7.33 13.69
CA GLN A 405 19.13 7.12 12.29
C GLN A 405 19.02 8.49 11.62
N ARG A 406 19.66 8.65 10.45
CA ARG A 406 19.45 9.80 9.57
C ARG A 406 18.26 9.49 8.64
N PRO A 407 17.46 10.50 8.26
CA PRO A 407 16.55 10.37 7.12
C PRO A 407 17.28 10.12 5.81
#